data_AF-A0A7K8YUX9-F1
#
_entry.id   AF-A0A7K8YUX9-F1
#
_cell.length_a   1.000
_cell.length_b   1.000
_cell.length_c   1.000
_cell.angle_alpha   90.00
_cell.angle_beta   90.00
_cell.angle_gamma   90.00
#
_symmetry.space_group_name_H-M   'P 1'
#
loop_
_entity.id
_entity.type
_entity.pdbx_description
1 polymer ?
#
loop_
_entity_poly.entity_id
_entity_poly.type
_entity_poly.pdbx_seq_one_letter_code
_entity_poly.pdbx_strand_id
1 'polypeptide(L)'
;AQMSQDFELYQPQDKVSVMVGKTLTLHCTVSGTSEPGPVKWLKGWGSDNKTVYEDTGSYPRVTRAVNASNTDFTIHIRNFQPEDVGTYYCVKFQMLLSGGIEVFRRGSGTEVSVHEAAVVPGMVAAAVVLCFLLLLGLFVALYLYRRKRQGGVGSPCPSGLAAMGSFPPTPLQCCAGTPSEVLDSGSSHLPSQQSSKEENDIHYADLQPLPTAPRRGRSLGTTGTEYASLRVAAK
;
A
#
# COMPACT_ATOMS: atom_id res chain seq x y z
N ALA A 1 37.53 -32.78 12.32
CA ALA A 1 36.28 -32.48 11.60
C ALA A 1 36.55 -32.71 10.12
N GLN A 2 35.84 -33.65 9.49
CA GLN A 2 36.03 -33.92 8.06
C GLN A 2 35.11 -32.97 7.30
N MET A 3 35.67 -31.82 6.90
CA MET A 3 34.98 -30.90 6.00
C MET A 3 34.69 -31.66 4.71
N SER A 4 33.42 -31.94 4.40
CA SER A 4 33.08 -32.68 3.19
C SER A 4 33.33 -31.78 1.97
N GLN A 5 34.52 -31.95 1.40
CA GLN A 5 35.03 -31.09 0.32
C GLN A 5 34.14 -31.14 -0.93
N ASP A 6 33.41 -32.23 -1.12
CA ASP A 6 32.56 -32.49 -2.30
C ASP A 6 31.11 -32.03 -2.14
N PHE A 7 30.68 -31.50 -0.98
CA PHE A 7 29.34 -30.91 -0.88
C PHE A 7 29.26 -29.67 -1.77
N GLU A 8 28.12 -29.46 -2.43
CA GLU A 8 27.76 -28.20 -3.07
C GLU A 8 26.29 -27.85 -2.82
N LEU A 9 26.01 -26.54 -2.76
CA LEU A 9 24.67 -25.99 -2.65
C LEU A 9 24.51 -24.96 -3.76
N TYR A 10 23.73 -25.33 -4.76
CA TYR A 10 23.59 -24.62 -6.03
C TYR A 10 22.30 -23.81 -6.05
N GLN A 11 22.44 -22.48 -6.07
CA GLN A 11 21.35 -21.51 -6.09
C GLN A 11 21.51 -20.63 -7.35
N PRO A 12 20.91 -21.00 -8.50
CA PRO A 12 21.24 -20.44 -9.82
C PRO A 12 20.72 -19.03 -10.10
N GLN A 13 19.79 -18.52 -9.29
CA GLN A 13 19.12 -17.25 -9.53
C GLN A 13 19.82 -16.13 -8.76
N ASP A 14 20.57 -15.26 -9.42
CA ASP A 14 21.11 -14.05 -8.78
C ASP A 14 19.99 -13.03 -8.47
N LYS A 15 19.10 -12.81 -9.44
CA LYS A 15 17.97 -11.87 -9.33
C LYS A 15 16.70 -12.45 -9.96
N VAL A 16 15.54 -12.16 -9.36
CA VAL A 16 14.21 -12.54 -9.86
C VAL A 16 13.24 -11.38 -9.67
N SER A 17 12.44 -11.06 -10.68
CA SER A 17 11.35 -10.07 -10.57
C SER A 17 10.00 -10.76 -10.72
N VAL A 18 9.07 -10.51 -9.80
CA VAL A 18 7.77 -11.21 -9.74
C VAL A 18 6.63 -10.21 -9.58
N MET A 19 5.56 -10.40 -10.36
CA MET A 19 4.35 -9.59 -10.22
C MET A 19 3.59 -9.92 -8.92
N VAL A 20 2.97 -8.91 -8.30
CA VAL A 20 2.13 -9.11 -7.11
C VAL A 20 1.01 -10.13 -7.37
N GLY A 21 0.74 -10.97 -6.38
CA GLY A 21 -0.26 -12.05 -6.44
C GLY A 21 0.16 -13.29 -7.25
N LYS A 22 1.32 -13.27 -7.92
CA LYS A 22 1.85 -14.46 -8.63
C LYS A 22 2.65 -15.37 -7.69
N THR A 23 3.18 -16.46 -8.24
CA THR A 23 4.05 -17.40 -7.51
C THR A 23 5.50 -17.08 -7.83
N LEU A 24 6.30 -16.87 -6.79
CA LEU A 24 7.76 -16.82 -6.87
C LEU A 24 8.30 -18.26 -6.78
N THR A 25 9.25 -18.62 -7.66
CA THR A 25 10.00 -19.88 -7.59
C THR A 25 11.45 -19.59 -7.24
N LEU A 26 11.93 -20.22 -6.16
CA LEU A 26 13.31 -20.11 -5.68
C LEU A 26 13.99 -21.48 -5.80
N HIS A 27 14.98 -21.58 -6.68
CA HIS A 27 15.72 -22.81 -6.96
C HIS A 27 16.90 -22.97 -6.01
N CYS A 28 17.02 -24.17 -5.43
CA CYS A 28 18.20 -24.57 -4.67
C CYS A 28 18.34 -26.08 -4.71
N THR A 29 19.40 -26.60 -5.33
CA THR A 29 19.73 -28.03 -5.27
C THR A 29 21.00 -28.25 -4.46
N VAL A 30 21.18 -29.48 -3.95
CA VAL A 30 22.42 -29.88 -3.27
C VAL A 30 23.01 -31.14 -3.90
N SER A 31 24.34 -31.22 -3.87
CA SER A 31 25.12 -32.37 -4.34
C SER A 31 26.23 -32.72 -3.34
N GLY A 32 26.82 -33.90 -3.51
CA GLY A 32 27.85 -34.42 -2.60
C GLY A 32 27.31 -34.88 -1.24
N THR A 33 28.23 -35.17 -0.32
CA THR A 33 27.92 -35.65 1.03
C THR A 33 28.07 -34.53 2.05
N SER A 34 27.24 -34.54 3.10
CA SER A 34 27.34 -33.60 4.23
C SER A 34 26.85 -34.25 5.50
N GLU A 35 27.27 -33.73 6.65
CA GLU A 35 26.75 -34.18 7.94
C GLU A 35 25.21 -34.03 8.03
N PRO A 36 24.54 -34.86 8.83
CA PRO A 36 23.10 -34.77 9.04
C PRO A 36 22.67 -33.37 9.50
N GLY A 37 21.58 -32.86 8.93
CA GLY A 37 21.04 -31.56 9.29
C GLY A 37 20.15 -30.99 8.18
N PRO A 38 19.21 -30.07 8.53
CA PRO A 38 18.20 -29.57 7.60
C PRO A 38 18.79 -28.61 6.57
N VAL A 39 18.09 -28.47 5.44
CA VAL A 39 18.22 -27.31 4.56
C VAL A 39 17.02 -26.41 4.79
N LYS A 40 17.25 -25.11 4.92
CA LYS A 40 16.19 -24.11 5.15
C LYS A 40 16.33 -22.96 4.15
N TRP A 41 15.22 -22.31 3.85
CA TRP A 41 15.22 -21.01 3.17
C TRP A 41 15.13 -19.89 4.19
N LEU A 42 16.10 -18.98 4.16
CA LEU A 42 16.11 -17.77 4.96
C LEU A 42 15.92 -16.55 4.06
N LYS A 43 15.17 -15.55 4.53
CA LYS A 43 15.14 -14.21 3.95
C LYS A 43 16.02 -13.29 4.80
N GLY A 44 16.89 -12.52 4.15
CA GLY A 44 17.88 -11.68 4.82
C GLY A 44 19.03 -12.48 5.44
N TRP A 45 19.97 -11.77 6.07
CA TRP A 45 21.14 -12.33 6.75
C TRP A 45 21.47 -11.54 8.02
N GLY A 46 22.23 -12.12 8.94
CA GLY A 46 22.52 -11.51 10.23
C GLY A 46 21.35 -11.64 11.23
N SER A 47 21.19 -10.64 12.11
CA SER A 47 20.18 -10.62 13.19
C SER A 47 18.73 -10.66 12.71
N ASP A 48 18.49 -10.11 11.52
CA ASP A 48 17.14 -9.84 11.02
C ASP A 48 16.67 -10.92 10.02
N ASN A 49 17.41 -12.04 9.97
CA ASN A 49 17.05 -13.16 9.10
C ASN A 49 15.73 -13.81 9.55
N LYS A 50 14.97 -14.33 8.59
CA LYS A 50 13.66 -14.95 8.85
C LYS A 50 13.58 -16.27 8.10
N THR A 51 13.24 -17.35 8.80
CA THR A 51 12.98 -18.65 8.17
C THR A 51 11.70 -18.56 7.34
N VAL A 52 11.86 -18.66 6.03
CA VAL A 52 10.79 -18.66 5.03
C VAL A 52 10.23 -20.06 4.85
N TYR A 53 11.10 -21.08 4.96
CA TYR A 53 10.73 -22.48 4.83
C TYR A 53 11.73 -23.40 5.56
N GLU A 54 11.19 -24.42 6.22
CA GLU A 54 11.88 -25.63 6.68
C GLU A 54 10.87 -26.78 6.68
N ASP A 55 11.32 -28.03 6.47
CA ASP A 55 10.42 -29.19 6.36
C ASP A 55 9.63 -29.49 7.65
N THR A 56 10.10 -29.01 8.81
CA THR A 56 9.49 -29.16 10.13
C THR A 56 8.44 -28.09 10.48
N GLY A 57 8.32 -27.03 9.68
CA GLY A 57 7.45 -25.88 9.99
C GLY A 57 6.14 -25.86 9.19
N SER A 58 5.24 -24.95 9.58
CA SER A 58 3.97 -24.72 8.88
C SER A 58 4.02 -23.41 8.09
N TYR A 59 4.04 -23.51 6.76
CA TYR A 59 4.19 -22.38 5.85
C TYR A 59 3.03 -22.36 4.84
N PRO A 60 1.86 -21.80 5.16
CA PRO A 60 0.67 -21.93 4.31
C PRO A 60 0.83 -21.31 2.92
N ARG A 61 1.79 -20.39 2.72
CA ARG A 61 2.12 -19.80 1.41
C ARG A 61 3.27 -20.49 0.67
N VAL A 62 3.99 -21.43 1.29
CA VAL A 62 5.23 -21.98 0.74
C VAL A 62 5.14 -23.50 0.59
N THR A 63 5.46 -24.01 -0.58
CA THR A 63 5.52 -25.45 -0.85
C THR A 63 6.84 -25.82 -1.51
N ARG A 64 7.27 -27.08 -1.36
CA ARG A 64 8.38 -27.64 -2.14
C ARG A 64 7.98 -27.74 -3.62
N ALA A 65 8.95 -27.74 -4.53
CA ALA A 65 8.74 -28.16 -5.91
C ALA A 65 8.67 -29.68 -6.02
N VAL A 66 9.63 -30.38 -5.40
CA VAL A 66 9.61 -31.83 -5.23
C VAL A 66 9.46 -32.17 -3.75
N ASN A 67 8.31 -32.73 -3.38
CA ASN A 67 8.00 -33.12 -2.00
C ASN A 67 9.02 -34.15 -1.47
N ALA A 68 9.49 -33.95 -0.24
CA ALA A 68 10.42 -34.84 0.46
C ALA A 68 11.72 -35.20 -0.30
N SER A 69 12.14 -34.40 -1.28
CA SER A 69 13.40 -34.64 -1.99
C SER A 69 14.61 -34.18 -1.18
N ASN A 70 15.56 -35.10 -0.99
CA ASN A 70 16.84 -34.89 -0.29
C ASN A 70 17.87 -34.08 -1.08
N THR A 71 17.63 -33.83 -2.38
CA THR A 71 18.49 -33.02 -3.27
C THR A 71 17.76 -31.79 -3.82
N ASP A 72 16.43 -31.83 -3.82
CA ASP A 72 15.46 -30.87 -4.36
C ASP A 72 15.69 -29.38 -4.05
N PHE A 73 15.65 -29.07 -2.76
CA PHE A 73 15.31 -27.85 -1.99
C PHE A 73 14.61 -26.63 -2.63
N THR A 74 14.24 -26.64 -3.90
CA THR A 74 13.42 -25.64 -4.60
C THR A 74 12.06 -25.44 -3.92
N ILE A 75 11.64 -24.18 -3.77
CA ILE A 75 10.34 -23.81 -3.17
C ILE A 75 9.54 -22.85 -4.07
N HIS A 76 8.23 -22.89 -3.88
CA HIS A 76 7.24 -21.98 -4.47
C HIS A 76 6.62 -21.13 -3.36
N ILE A 77 6.69 -19.80 -3.48
CA ILE A 77 5.99 -18.86 -2.59
C ILE A 77 4.79 -18.30 -3.35
N ARG A 78 3.58 -18.75 -3.00
CA ARG A 78 2.32 -18.34 -3.64
C ARG A 78 1.84 -16.98 -3.11
N ASN A 79 1.15 -16.23 -3.97
CA ASN A 79 0.66 -14.88 -3.66
C ASN A 79 1.80 -14.00 -3.12
N PHE A 80 2.76 -13.72 -4.00
CA PHE A 80 3.91 -12.85 -3.77
C PHE A 80 3.44 -11.41 -3.54
N GLN A 81 3.90 -10.78 -2.46
CA GLN A 81 3.51 -9.44 -2.04
C GLN A 81 4.72 -8.50 -1.95
N PRO A 82 4.53 -7.17 -1.86
CA PRO A 82 5.64 -6.23 -1.63
C PRO A 82 6.48 -6.55 -0.38
N GLU A 83 5.87 -7.11 0.67
CA GLU A 83 6.57 -7.52 1.89
C GLU A 83 7.46 -8.76 1.70
N ASP A 84 7.30 -9.48 0.58
CA ASP A 84 8.15 -10.59 0.18
C ASP A 84 9.44 -10.13 -0.54
N VAL A 85 9.55 -8.86 -0.96
CA VAL A 85 10.80 -8.30 -1.56
C VAL A 85 12.02 -8.45 -0.64
N GLY A 86 13.16 -8.88 -1.20
CA GLY A 86 14.43 -9.01 -0.48
C GLY A 86 15.28 -10.18 -0.95
N THR A 87 16.42 -10.41 -0.31
CA THR A 87 17.35 -11.50 -0.68
C THR A 87 17.03 -12.79 0.07
N TYR A 88 16.88 -13.88 -0.67
CA TYR A 88 16.62 -15.22 -0.16
C TYR A 88 17.87 -16.09 -0.27
N TYR A 89 18.17 -16.86 0.78
CA TYR A 89 19.30 -17.77 0.84
C TYR A 89 18.81 -19.18 1.16
N CYS A 90 19.23 -20.15 0.34
CA CYS A 90 19.16 -21.54 0.71
C CYS A 90 20.36 -21.88 1.60
N VAL A 91 20.11 -22.52 2.74
CA VAL A 91 21.12 -22.72 3.80
C VAL A 91 21.08 -24.15 4.29
N LYS A 92 22.19 -24.88 4.12
CA LYS A 92 22.43 -26.19 4.73
C LYS A 92 22.99 -25.98 6.13
N PHE A 93 22.35 -26.60 7.11
CA PHE A 93 22.81 -26.67 8.49
C PHE A 93 23.37 -28.07 8.79
N GLN A 94 24.27 -28.16 9.77
CA GLN A 94 24.73 -29.43 10.33
C GLN A 94 24.37 -29.53 11.81
N MET A 95 24.04 -30.75 12.25
CA MET A 95 23.82 -31.09 13.64
C MET A 95 25.17 -31.29 14.33
N LEU A 96 25.39 -30.58 15.44
CA LEU A 96 26.58 -30.73 16.27
C LEU A 96 26.42 -31.87 17.27
N LEU A 97 27.53 -32.53 17.61
CA LEU A 97 27.58 -33.56 18.66
C LEU A 97 27.14 -33.03 20.04
N SER A 98 27.21 -31.72 20.26
CA SER A 98 26.72 -31.03 21.46
C SER A 98 25.19 -30.85 21.50
N GLY A 99 24.46 -31.31 20.48
CA GLY A 99 23.01 -31.12 20.36
C GLY A 99 22.59 -29.79 19.72
N GLY A 100 23.55 -28.93 19.36
CA GLY A 100 23.30 -27.68 18.64
C GLY A 100 23.13 -27.88 17.12
N ILE A 101 22.72 -26.82 16.43
CA ILE A 101 22.67 -26.75 14.97
C ILE A 101 23.45 -25.51 14.53
N GLU A 102 24.35 -25.66 13.55
CA GLU A 102 25.10 -24.54 12.97
C GLU A 102 24.99 -24.49 11.45
N VAL A 103 25.30 -23.33 10.85
CA VAL A 103 25.34 -23.17 9.39
C VAL A 103 26.57 -23.87 8.84
N PHE A 104 26.36 -24.89 7.99
CA PHE A 104 27.44 -25.55 7.27
C PHE A 104 27.75 -24.85 5.95
N ARG A 105 26.71 -24.49 5.17
CA ARG A 105 26.87 -23.77 3.90
C ARG A 105 25.65 -22.91 3.57
N ARG A 106 25.91 -21.76 2.95
CA ARG A 106 24.92 -20.80 2.43
C ARG A 106 25.09 -20.69 0.91
N GLY A 107 23.98 -20.61 0.17
CA GLY A 107 24.00 -20.29 -1.26
C GLY A 107 24.42 -18.85 -1.57
N SER A 108 24.65 -18.55 -2.84
CA SER A 108 24.94 -17.21 -3.37
C SER A 108 23.95 -16.17 -2.82
N GLY A 109 22.67 -16.47 -2.95
CA GLY A 109 21.55 -15.60 -2.62
C GLY A 109 20.79 -15.17 -3.87
N THR A 110 19.48 -14.99 -3.74
CA THR A 110 18.58 -14.55 -4.82
C THR A 110 17.89 -13.28 -4.39
N GLU A 111 18.20 -12.17 -5.06
CA GLU A 111 17.53 -10.88 -4.86
C GLU A 111 16.16 -10.89 -5.56
N VAL A 112 15.08 -10.76 -4.79
CA VAL A 112 13.71 -10.77 -5.34
C VAL A 112 13.10 -9.38 -5.29
N SER A 113 12.63 -8.89 -6.43
CA SER A 113 11.95 -7.59 -6.60
C SER A 113 10.52 -7.74 -7.12
N VAL A 114 9.71 -6.68 -6.98
CA VAL A 114 8.38 -6.60 -7.62
C VAL A 114 8.56 -6.21 -9.10
N HIS A 115 7.87 -6.93 -9.98
CA HIS A 115 7.68 -6.51 -11.37
C HIS A 115 6.42 -5.63 -11.46
N GLU A 116 6.60 -4.32 -11.61
CA GLU A 116 5.49 -3.42 -11.95
C GLU A 116 5.08 -3.62 -13.41
N ALA A 117 3.78 -3.82 -13.65
CA ALA A 117 3.26 -3.89 -15.00
C ALA A 117 3.30 -2.47 -15.61
N ALA A 118 4.29 -2.21 -16.48
CA ALA A 118 4.42 -0.95 -17.17
C ALA A 118 3.17 -0.66 -18.00
N VAL A 119 2.34 0.29 -17.53
CA VAL A 119 1.23 0.82 -18.32
C VAL A 119 1.86 1.61 -19.46
N VAL A 120 1.87 1.02 -20.66
CA VAL A 120 2.49 1.63 -21.86
C VAL A 120 1.92 3.04 -22.03
N PRO A 121 2.75 4.11 -22.06
CA PRO A 121 2.27 5.49 -22.12
C PRO A 121 1.33 5.76 -23.31
N GLY A 122 1.52 5.05 -24.42
CA GLY A 122 0.63 5.07 -25.58
C GLY A 122 -0.81 4.63 -25.29
N MET A 123 -1.04 3.68 -24.39
CA MET A 123 -2.41 3.29 -23.99
C MET A 123 -3.09 4.40 -23.17
N VAL A 124 -2.34 5.04 -22.26
CA VAL A 124 -2.85 6.18 -21.48
C VAL A 124 -3.17 7.35 -22.40
N ALA A 125 -2.24 7.70 -23.31
CA ALA A 125 -2.45 8.76 -24.28
C ALA A 125 -3.65 8.48 -25.21
N ALA A 126 -3.79 7.26 -25.72
CA ALA A 126 -4.92 6.87 -26.55
C ALA A 126 -6.27 6.95 -25.80
N ALA A 127 -6.31 6.48 -24.55
CA ALA A 127 -7.50 6.59 -23.70
C ALA A 127 -7.88 8.05 -23.40
N VAL A 128 -6.89 8.91 -23.12
CA VAL A 128 -7.08 10.34 -22.89
C VAL A 128 -7.60 11.05 -24.15
N VAL A 129 -6.99 10.81 -25.31
CA VAL A 129 -7.45 11.38 -26.60
C VAL A 129 -8.87 10.92 -26.94
N LEU A 130 -9.17 9.63 -26.79
CA LEU A 130 -10.50 9.09 -27.02
C LEU A 130 -11.54 9.74 -26.08
N CYS A 131 -11.20 9.92 -24.80
CA CYS A 131 -12.05 10.60 -23.83
C CYS A 131 -12.33 12.06 -24.23
N PHE A 132 -11.31 12.82 -24.64
CA PHE A 132 -11.49 14.19 -25.15
C PHE A 132 -12.40 14.25 -26.38
N LEU A 133 -12.23 13.35 -27.36
CA LEU A 133 -13.06 13.31 -28.56
C LEU A 133 -14.54 13.00 -28.22
N LEU A 134 -14.79 12.08 -27.29
CA LEU A 134 -16.14 11.76 -26.82
C LEU A 134 -16.79 12.94 -26.08
N LEU A 135 -16.05 13.63 -25.19
CA LEU A 135 -16.54 14.81 -24.47
C LEU A 135 -16.85 15.98 -25.43
N LEU A 136 -15.99 16.23 -26.41
CA LEU A 136 -16.22 17.24 -27.45
C LEU A 136 -17.46 16.90 -28.30
N GLY A 137 -17.61 15.64 -28.71
CA GLY A 137 -18.79 15.17 -29.44
C GLY A 137 -20.08 15.36 -28.64
N LEU A 138 -20.07 15.03 -27.34
CA LEU A 138 -21.18 15.26 -26.41
C LEU A 138 -21.51 16.75 -26.26
N PHE A 139 -20.50 17.61 -26.11
CA PHE A 139 -20.69 19.05 -26.00
C PHE A 139 -21.29 19.65 -27.28
N VAL A 140 -20.80 19.27 -28.46
CA VAL A 140 -21.35 19.70 -29.75
C VAL A 140 -22.79 19.20 -29.93
N ALA A 141 -23.08 17.94 -29.60
CA ALA A 141 -24.44 17.40 -29.66
C ALA A 141 -25.40 18.17 -28.72
N LEU A 142 -24.99 18.45 -27.48
CA LEU A 142 -25.75 19.25 -26.51
C LEU A 142 -25.94 20.70 -26.98
N TYR A 143 -24.93 21.30 -27.59
CA TYR A 143 -25.00 22.65 -28.16
C TYR A 143 -25.99 22.72 -29.33
N LEU A 144 -25.91 21.78 -30.28
CA LEU A 144 -26.85 21.68 -31.40
C LEU A 144 -28.28 21.41 -30.92
N TYR A 145 -28.44 20.55 -29.91
CA TYR A 145 -29.73 20.28 -29.28
C TYR A 145 -30.34 21.52 -28.61
N ARG A 146 -29.54 22.28 -27.84
CA ARG A 146 -29.98 23.55 -27.24
C ARG A 146 -30.32 24.59 -28.30
N ARG A 147 -29.48 24.75 -29.33
CA ARG A 147 -29.72 25.67 -30.46
C ARG A 147 -31.01 25.32 -31.22
N LYS A 148 -31.28 24.03 -31.46
CA LYS A 148 -32.52 23.56 -32.09
C LYS A 148 -33.76 23.85 -31.22
N ARG A 149 -33.66 23.73 -29.89
CA ARG A 149 -34.74 24.15 -28.98
C ARG A 149 -34.94 25.67 -28.93
N GLN A 150 -33.86 26.45 -28.96
CA GLN A 150 -33.93 27.92 -28.95
C GLN A 150 -34.48 28.49 -30.26
N GLY A 151 -34.25 27.83 -31.40
CA GLY A 151 -34.88 28.18 -32.68
C GLY A 151 -36.41 28.00 -32.74
N GLY A 152 -37.05 27.53 -31.67
CA GLY A 152 -38.51 27.39 -31.56
C GLY A 152 -39.19 28.48 -30.71
N VAL A 153 -38.45 29.42 -30.12
CA VAL A 153 -39.01 30.50 -29.29
C VAL A 153 -38.42 31.84 -29.72
N GLY A 154 -39.05 32.49 -30.70
CA GLY A 154 -38.60 33.78 -31.20
C GLY A 154 -39.08 34.06 -32.62
N SER A 155 -40.37 34.35 -32.79
CA SER A 155 -40.89 34.98 -34.01
C SER A 155 -41.02 36.49 -33.75
N PRO A 156 -40.22 37.36 -34.41
CA PRO A 156 -40.48 38.79 -34.41
C PRO A 156 -41.68 39.08 -35.31
N CYS A 157 -42.71 39.77 -34.79
CA CYS A 157 -43.82 40.22 -35.63
C CYS A 157 -43.32 41.24 -36.67
N PRO A 158 -43.82 41.19 -37.92
CA PRO A 158 -43.41 42.13 -38.96
C PRO A 158 -43.97 43.54 -38.73
N SER A 159 -43.18 44.54 -39.08
CA SER A 159 -43.50 45.96 -38.94
C SER A 159 -44.71 46.35 -39.81
N GLY A 160 -45.84 46.69 -39.18
CA GLY A 160 -46.96 47.33 -39.85
C GLY A 160 -46.73 48.84 -39.99
N LEU A 161 -46.55 49.33 -41.23
CA LEU A 161 -46.53 50.76 -41.52
C LEU A 161 -47.96 51.31 -41.48
N ALA A 162 -48.23 52.26 -40.58
CA ALA A 162 -49.39 53.15 -40.66
C ALA A 162 -48.90 54.57 -40.39
N ALA A 163 -49.15 55.49 -41.33
CA ALA A 163 -48.69 56.86 -41.27
C ALA A 163 -49.76 57.81 -40.72
N MET A 164 -49.31 59.01 -40.33
CA MET A 164 -50.09 60.21 -40.00
C MET A 164 -50.72 60.28 -38.60
N GLY A 165 -50.25 61.26 -37.80
CA GLY A 165 -50.86 61.64 -36.51
C GLY A 165 -49.86 62.36 -35.59
N SER A 166 -50.04 63.66 -35.40
CA SER A 166 -49.14 64.56 -34.65
C SER A 166 -49.02 64.25 -33.14
N PHE A 167 -48.01 64.90 -32.52
CA PHE A 167 -47.68 65.03 -31.09
C PHE A 167 -46.75 63.98 -30.45
N PRO A 168 -45.67 64.41 -29.75
CA PRO A 168 -44.83 63.54 -28.94
C PRO A 168 -45.34 63.44 -27.49
N PRO A 169 -45.12 62.29 -26.84
CA PRO A 169 -44.85 62.31 -25.40
C PRO A 169 -43.64 61.45 -25.02
N THR A 170 -42.64 62.09 -24.40
CA THR A 170 -41.63 61.45 -23.54
C THR A 170 -42.24 61.12 -22.15
N PRO A 171 -41.58 60.34 -21.27
CA PRO A 171 -42.23 59.23 -20.59
C PRO A 171 -42.87 59.58 -19.24
N LEU A 172 -43.86 58.79 -18.83
CA LEU A 172 -44.33 58.70 -17.45
C LEU A 172 -44.07 57.31 -16.88
N GLN A 173 -43.06 57.25 -16.01
CA GLN A 173 -42.71 56.08 -15.22
C GLN A 173 -43.31 56.28 -13.83
N CYS A 174 -44.37 55.55 -13.49
CA CYS A 174 -45.08 55.74 -12.22
C CYS A 174 -44.28 55.17 -11.04
N CYS A 175 -43.92 56.03 -10.09
CA CYS A 175 -43.49 55.63 -8.75
C CYS A 175 -44.70 55.48 -7.82
N ALA A 176 -44.68 54.46 -6.96
CA ALA A 176 -45.48 54.40 -5.73
C ALA A 176 -44.51 54.29 -4.54
N GLY A 177 -44.76 55.07 -3.48
CA GLY A 177 -43.73 55.48 -2.52
C GLY A 177 -43.54 54.61 -1.28
N THR A 178 -42.49 54.99 -0.53
CA THR A 178 -42.12 54.52 0.81
C THR A 178 -42.88 55.26 1.93
N PRO A 179 -42.76 54.78 3.17
CA PRO A 179 -42.20 55.60 4.28
C PRO A 179 -41.14 54.79 5.08
N SER A 180 -40.00 55.29 5.59
CA SER A 180 -39.54 56.57 6.16
C SER A 180 -39.24 56.40 7.67
N GLU A 181 -37.95 56.30 8.04
CA GLU A 181 -37.26 56.91 9.20
C GLU A 181 -35.73 56.83 8.89
N VAL A 182 -34.88 57.89 8.92
CA VAL A 182 -34.51 58.85 10.00
C VAL A 182 -33.65 58.11 11.05
N LEU A 183 -32.37 58.36 11.36
CA LEU A 183 -31.28 59.33 11.06
C LEU A 183 -29.92 58.53 11.14
N ASP A 184 -28.69 59.01 10.88
CA ASP A 184 -28.13 60.34 10.57
C ASP A 184 -26.81 60.25 9.75
N SER A 185 -26.32 61.39 9.27
CA SER A 185 -24.95 61.64 8.77
C SER A 185 -23.98 61.90 9.96
N GLY A 186 -22.67 61.67 9.94
CA GLY A 186 -21.72 61.22 8.92
C GLY A 186 -20.28 61.44 9.41
N SER A 187 -19.33 61.68 8.49
CA SER A 187 -17.95 62.18 8.72
C SER A 187 -16.82 61.17 8.98
N SER A 188 -15.93 61.10 7.98
CA SER A 188 -14.48 60.81 7.99
C SER A 188 -13.74 60.48 9.30
N HIS A 189 -12.91 59.42 9.29
CA HIS A 189 -11.43 59.54 9.29
C HIS A 189 -10.74 58.16 9.17
N LEU A 190 -9.73 58.05 8.29
CA LEU A 190 -8.56 57.18 8.49
C LEU A 190 -7.59 57.94 9.44
N PRO A 191 -6.82 57.27 10.32
CA PRO A 191 -5.73 56.38 9.87
C PRO A 191 -5.35 55.19 10.80
N SER A 192 -4.26 54.51 10.38
CA SER A 192 -3.28 53.78 11.21
C SER A 192 -3.43 52.26 11.44
N GLN A 193 -2.28 51.62 11.67
CA GLN A 193 -2.05 50.17 11.68
C GLN A 193 -2.05 49.58 13.10
N GLN A 194 -2.63 48.39 13.25
CA GLN A 194 -2.21 47.30 14.15
C GLN A 194 -2.92 46.03 13.62
N SER A 195 -2.27 44.93 13.23
CA SER A 195 -1.25 44.12 13.92
C SER A 195 -1.78 43.37 15.17
N SER A 196 -2.76 42.49 14.95
CA SER A 196 -3.12 41.35 15.79
C SER A 196 -3.41 40.18 14.82
N LYS A 197 -2.50 39.22 14.65
CA LYS A 197 -2.30 38.04 15.52
C LYS A 197 -3.59 37.22 15.72
N GLU A 198 -4.03 36.57 14.64
CA GLU A 198 -4.98 35.45 14.72
C GLU A 198 -4.18 34.18 15.01
N GLU A 199 -4.37 33.59 16.19
CA GLU A 199 -3.63 32.41 16.66
C GLU A 199 -4.56 31.19 16.56
N ASN A 200 -4.30 30.31 15.59
CA ASN A 200 -5.09 29.10 15.38
C ASN A 200 -4.84 28.09 16.52
N ASP A 201 -5.65 28.18 17.56
CA ASP A 201 -5.64 27.25 18.69
C ASP A 201 -6.29 25.91 18.28
N ILE A 202 -5.47 24.97 17.82
CA ILE A 202 -5.90 23.60 17.52
C ILE A 202 -5.77 22.78 18.80
N HIS A 203 -6.88 22.57 19.51
CA HIS A 203 -6.94 21.66 20.66
C HIS A 203 -6.52 20.24 20.23
N TYR A 204 -5.31 19.83 20.62
CA TYR A 204 -4.88 18.44 20.53
C TYR A 204 -5.41 17.66 21.74
N ALA A 205 -5.78 16.40 21.54
CA ALA A 205 -6.26 15.54 22.62
C ALA A 205 -5.10 15.10 23.52
N ASP A 206 -5.27 15.26 24.83
CA ASP A 206 -4.26 14.91 25.83
C ASP A 206 -4.09 13.38 25.91
N LEU A 207 -2.94 12.87 25.46
CA LEU A 207 -2.63 11.44 25.52
C LEU A 207 -2.16 11.05 26.93
N GLN A 208 -3.10 10.60 27.75
CA GLN A 208 -2.78 10.05 29.08
C GLN A 208 -1.75 8.90 28.98
N PRO A 209 -0.64 8.94 29.74
CA PRO A 209 0.28 7.81 29.82
C PRO A 209 -0.39 6.59 30.45
N LEU A 210 -0.29 5.44 29.79
CA LEU A 210 -0.69 4.15 30.37
C LEU A 210 0.12 3.86 31.65
N PRO A 211 -0.51 3.33 32.72
CA PRO A 211 0.19 3.06 33.96
C PRO A 211 1.21 1.93 33.80
N THR A 212 2.41 2.14 34.34
CA THR A 212 3.51 1.17 34.33
C THR A 212 3.10 -0.16 34.96
N ALA A 213 3.30 -1.27 34.26
CA ALA A 213 3.00 -2.60 34.76
C ALA A 213 3.73 -2.90 36.09
N PRO A 214 3.07 -3.52 37.10
CA PRO A 214 3.71 -3.81 38.38
C PRO A 214 4.92 -4.75 38.21
N ARG A 215 6.11 -4.29 38.62
CA ARG A 215 7.27 -5.17 38.77
C ARG A 215 6.93 -6.21 39.84
N ARG A 216 6.84 -7.50 39.47
CA ARG A 216 6.75 -8.59 40.46
C ARG A 216 8.00 -8.53 41.34
N GLY A 217 7.80 -8.15 42.60
CA GLY A 217 8.82 -8.25 43.63
C GLY A 217 9.25 -9.70 43.83
N ARG A 218 10.55 -9.90 44.00
CA ARG A 218 11.14 -11.16 44.44
C ARG A 218 10.69 -11.42 45.88
N SER A 219 9.66 -12.23 46.09
CA SER A 219 9.29 -12.72 47.42
C SER A 219 9.93 -14.09 47.65
N LEU A 220 10.67 -14.21 48.75
CA LEU A 220 11.19 -15.46 49.27
C LEU A 220 10.10 -16.08 50.15
N GLY A 221 9.51 -17.20 49.72
CA GLY A 221 8.41 -17.87 50.42
C GLY A 221 8.52 -19.39 50.30
N THR A 222 8.71 -20.05 51.44
CA THR A 222 8.98 -21.48 51.58
C THR A 222 7.71 -22.34 51.52
N THR A 223 7.91 -23.67 51.50
CA THR A 223 6.92 -24.77 51.41
C THR A 223 6.43 -25.07 49.99
N GLY A 224 6.34 -26.32 49.53
CA GLY A 224 6.74 -27.58 50.17
C GLY A 224 5.75 -28.71 49.90
N THR A 225 5.87 -29.39 48.76
CA THR A 225 5.21 -30.67 48.49
C THR A 225 6.12 -31.58 47.65
N GLU A 226 5.95 -32.88 47.83
CA GLU A 226 6.91 -33.93 47.50
C GLU A 226 6.24 -35.02 46.62
N TYR A 227 7.06 -35.81 45.92
CA TYR A 227 6.68 -36.97 45.08
C TYR A 227 5.81 -36.70 43.82
N ALA A 228 5.89 -37.50 42.75
CA ALA A 228 6.61 -38.78 42.58
C ALA A 228 7.39 -38.86 41.25
N SER A 229 8.54 -39.54 41.26
CA SER A 229 9.27 -39.95 40.07
C SER A 229 9.09 -41.45 39.86
N LEU A 230 8.38 -41.85 38.80
CA LEU A 230 8.22 -43.25 38.41
C LEU A 230 9.45 -43.70 37.63
N ARG A 231 10.27 -44.57 38.24
CA ARG A 231 11.31 -45.33 37.52
C ARG A 231 10.73 -46.65 37.05
N VAL A 232 10.75 -46.87 35.73
CA VAL A 232 10.42 -48.17 35.12
C VAL A 232 11.67 -49.05 35.17
N ALA A 233 11.53 -50.29 35.63
CA ALA A 233 12.57 -51.30 35.53
C ALA A 233 12.50 -52.00 34.17
N ALA A 234 13.64 -52.09 33.47
CA ALA A 234 13.82 -53.04 32.37
C ALA A 234 14.25 -54.40 32.94
N LYS A 235 13.95 -55.47 32.19
CA LYS A 235 14.18 -56.88 32.55
C LYS A 235 15.21 -57.50 31.62
#